data_AF-A0A552JE25-F1
#
_entry.id   AF-A0A552JE25-F1
#
_cell.length_a   1.000
_cell.length_b   1.000
_cell.length_c   1.000
_cell.angle_alpha   90.00
_cell.angle_beta   90.00
_cell.angle_gamma   90.00
#
_symmetry.space_group_name_H-M   'P 1'
#
loop_
_entity.id
_entity.type
_entity.pdbx_description
1 polymer ?
#
loop_
_entity_poly.entity_id
_entity_poly.type
_entity_poly.pdbx_seq_one_letter_code
_entity_poly.pdbx_strand_id
1 'polypeptide(L)'
;MKDNTPKVKSLKSYLEDLPQNASEAIVSTNFARYLISYLGFSTTEIIPQYDTGGGGITDFATRRNLQNDIFLHTKSNPFLLIELKGRDINLTENSPSYKATVNQLKRQLLGTNCKAAQWGIINNSSHIQLFRKHGKTIFPATTCIELTPENIDDTIALIKTKIDNTPKALTVTVYNNKGGVGKTTTTVNLAAILALLGKKVLVLDFDFNQGDLTRSLLNMKPEDGLLEKALTDRNIELKSVIRPYIFKNSKRQITFDVVPTEPKMAEYSEFEYNAKMKIYTLHRKLDLARYEYDYIFIDAAPNWRFTSKLAVYAADVVLLPTKHNNSFSLNNAATAIKEFLPEMQKSKKDGTPIALPIFFNGEKITQPQLQLAQKEINQILKNDKTLVHYFYPKYTPASKNSHIHHLPEYAIIASAAFECVPAVYKNRSVYNYYQDLAKEYFLQ
;
A
#
# COMPACT_ATOMS: atom_id res chain seq x y z
N MET A 1 44.09 27.34 24.94
CA MET A 1 43.97 25.98 24.37
C MET A 1 42.88 26.05 23.31
N LYS A 2 43.21 25.75 22.04
CA LYS A 2 42.18 25.66 20.99
C LYS A 2 41.31 24.46 21.32
N ASP A 3 40.02 24.69 21.42
CA ASP A 3 38.99 23.65 21.53
C ASP A 3 39.11 22.74 20.29
N ASN A 4 39.74 21.59 20.49
CA ASN A 4 40.01 20.57 19.46
C ASN A 4 38.87 19.53 19.42
N THR A 5 37.66 19.88 19.87
CA THR A 5 36.48 19.05 19.65
C THR A 5 36.20 19.04 18.13
N PRO A 6 36.23 17.89 17.44
CA PRO A 6 35.93 17.84 16.02
C PRO A 6 34.54 18.43 15.79
N LYS A 7 34.44 19.55 15.06
CA LYS A 7 33.13 20.07 14.65
C LYS A 7 32.43 18.95 13.88
N VAL A 8 31.30 18.48 14.41
CA VAL A 8 30.42 17.55 13.71
C VAL A 8 30.09 18.19 12.38
N LYS A 9 30.56 17.61 11.27
CA LYS A 9 30.29 18.11 9.93
C LYS A 9 28.78 17.97 9.65
N SER A 10 28.23 18.92 8.87
CA SER A 10 26.84 18.82 8.39
C SER A 10 26.71 17.68 7.38
N LEU A 11 25.51 17.10 7.23
CA LEU A 11 25.26 16.09 6.20
C LEU A 11 25.54 16.63 4.79
N LYS A 12 25.27 17.93 4.57
CA LYS A 12 25.68 18.69 3.40
C LYS A 12 27.20 18.59 3.12
N SER A 13 28.03 18.85 4.12
CA SER A 13 29.50 18.76 3.95
C SER A 13 29.95 17.35 3.58
N TYR A 14 29.33 16.31 4.15
CA TYR A 14 29.63 14.93 3.75
C TYR A 14 29.20 14.62 2.31
N LEU A 15 28.13 15.21 1.82
CA LEU A 15 27.70 15.07 0.43
C LEU A 15 28.66 15.78 -0.55
N GLU A 16 29.11 16.99 -0.20
CA GLU A 16 30.05 17.79 -1.01
C GLU A 16 31.44 17.14 -1.09
N ASP A 17 31.90 16.53 0.00
CA ASP A 17 33.20 15.85 0.07
C ASP A 17 33.25 14.52 -0.73
N LEU A 18 32.10 13.99 -1.17
CA LEU A 18 32.03 12.72 -1.90
C LEU A 18 32.39 12.90 -3.39
N PRO A 19 33.34 12.12 -3.95
CA PRO A 19 33.58 12.08 -5.39
C PRO A 19 32.33 11.72 -6.19
N GLN A 20 32.13 12.29 -7.39
CA GLN A 20 30.96 11.98 -8.23
C GLN A 20 30.86 10.50 -8.65
N ASN A 21 32.00 9.81 -8.74
CA ASN A 21 32.11 8.38 -9.06
C ASN A 21 32.41 7.53 -7.81
N ALA A 22 32.05 8.00 -6.61
CA ALA A 22 32.28 7.27 -5.37
C ALA A 22 31.63 5.88 -5.44
N SER A 23 32.44 4.85 -5.18
CA SER A 23 31.97 3.47 -5.09
C SER A 23 31.02 3.28 -3.90
N GLU A 24 30.27 2.18 -3.90
CA GLU A 24 29.35 1.83 -2.81
C GLU A 24 30.05 1.78 -1.43
N ALA A 25 31.30 1.29 -1.38
CA ALA A 25 32.11 1.25 -0.16
C ALA A 25 32.46 2.66 0.36
N ILE A 26 32.74 3.61 -0.55
CA ILE A 26 33.01 5.01 -0.22
C ILE A 26 31.72 5.68 0.27
N VAL A 27 30.60 5.47 -0.42
CA VAL A 27 29.27 5.96 0.00
C VAL A 27 28.90 5.46 1.39
N SER A 28 29.08 4.15 1.63
CA SER A 28 28.80 3.49 2.90
C SER A 28 29.60 4.09 4.06
N THR A 29 30.91 4.26 3.87
CA THR A 29 31.84 4.72 4.92
C THR A 29 31.73 6.22 5.17
N ASN A 30 31.62 7.03 4.12
CA ASN A 30 31.79 8.48 4.20
C ASN A 30 30.47 9.26 4.25
N PHE A 31 29.32 8.62 4.00
CA PHE A 31 28.02 9.29 4.00
C PHE A 31 26.93 8.50 4.73
N ALA A 32 26.71 7.23 4.38
CA ALA A 32 25.55 6.48 4.87
C ALA A 32 25.48 6.37 6.40
N ARG A 33 26.62 6.17 7.08
CA ARG A 33 26.67 6.14 8.56
C ARG A 33 26.19 7.45 9.19
N TYR A 34 26.55 8.58 8.60
CA TYR A 34 26.10 9.89 9.07
C TYR A 34 24.62 10.10 8.75
N LEU A 35 24.18 9.76 7.54
CA LEU A 35 22.75 9.77 7.17
C LEU A 35 21.90 9.01 8.21
N ILE A 36 22.32 7.79 8.60
CA ILE A 36 21.61 6.98 9.61
C ILE A 36 21.56 7.68 10.98
N SER A 37 22.65 8.33 11.38
CA SER A 37 22.68 9.14 12.61
C SER A 37 21.72 10.33 12.53
N TYR A 38 21.61 11.01 11.38
CA TYR A 38 20.64 12.10 11.16
C TYR A 38 19.19 11.60 11.16
N LEU A 39 18.94 10.35 10.75
CA LEU A 39 17.64 9.69 10.90
C LEU A 39 17.32 9.34 12.37
N GLY A 40 18.27 9.52 13.30
CA GLY A 40 18.08 9.37 14.73
C GLY A 40 18.39 7.97 15.27
N PHE A 41 19.24 7.19 14.59
CA PHE A 41 19.74 5.90 15.10
C PHE A 41 21.19 6.03 15.59
N SER A 42 21.45 5.53 16.78
CA SER A 42 22.79 5.46 17.38
C SER A 42 23.60 4.28 16.85
N THR A 43 24.90 4.24 17.13
CA THR A 43 25.79 3.15 16.70
C THR A 43 25.39 1.77 17.23
N THR A 44 24.73 1.71 18.40
CA THR A 44 24.22 0.45 19.00
C THR A 44 22.90 -0.03 18.37
N GLU A 45 22.30 0.78 17.50
CA GLU A 45 21.03 0.53 16.82
C GLU A 45 21.22 0.20 15.34
N ILE A 46 22.46 -0.08 14.92
CA ILE A 46 22.85 -0.31 13.53
C ILE A 46 23.59 -1.65 13.42
N ILE A 47 23.15 -2.48 12.49
CA ILE A 47 23.86 -3.70 12.07
C ILE A 47 24.24 -3.57 10.60
N PRO A 48 25.54 -3.52 10.26
CA PRO A 48 25.97 -3.58 8.86
C PRO A 48 25.85 -5.01 8.31
N GLN A 49 25.67 -5.15 7.00
CA GLN A 49 25.66 -6.43 6.28
C GLN A 49 24.71 -7.45 6.93
N TYR A 50 23.46 -7.04 7.11
CA TYR A 50 22.46 -7.83 7.82
C TYR A 50 21.83 -8.90 6.92
N ASP A 51 21.85 -10.16 7.35
CA ASP A 51 21.18 -11.26 6.67
C ASP A 51 19.66 -11.23 6.94
N THR A 52 18.90 -10.97 5.88
CA THR A 52 17.45 -10.85 5.96
C THR A 52 16.72 -12.19 6.04
N GLY A 53 17.43 -13.32 5.92
CA GLY A 53 16.85 -14.66 6.02
C GLY A 53 16.09 -15.03 4.73
N GLY A 54 16.84 -15.32 3.68
CA GLY A 54 16.31 -15.71 2.35
C GLY A 54 16.02 -14.55 1.40
N GLY A 55 16.06 -13.30 1.88
CA GLY A 55 15.91 -12.09 1.06
C GLY A 55 17.24 -11.51 0.55
N GLY A 56 18.38 -12.09 0.96
CA GLY A 56 19.73 -11.58 0.71
C GLY A 56 20.29 -10.76 1.89
N ILE A 57 21.47 -10.17 1.68
CA ILE A 57 22.13 -9.29 2.66
C ILE A 57 21.77 -7.85 2.32
N THR A 58 21.45 -7.04 3.32
CA THR A 58 21.25 -5.57 3.18
C THR A 58 22.40 -4.82 3.84
N ASP A 59 22.77 -3.66 3.30
CA ASP A 59 23.96 -2.93 3.74
C ASP A 59 23.87 -2.48 5.20
N PHE A 60 22.70 -1.99 5.59
CA PHE A 60 22.41 -1.68 6.98
C PHE A 60 20.99 -2.09 7.37
N ALA A 61 20.87 -2.68 8.54
CA ALA A 61 19.61 -2.78 9.26
C ALA A 61 19.68 -1.90 10.51
N THR A 62 18.58 -1.24 10.86
CA THR A 62 18.49 -0.42 12.06
C THR A 62 17.23 -0.72 12.86
N ARG A 63 17.31 -0.52 14.18
CA ARG A 63 16.18 -0.69 15.10
C ARG A 63 16.45 0.10 16.38
N ARG A 64 15.46 0.84 16.86
CA ARG A 64 15.56 1.56 18.14
C ARG A 64 15.71 0.57 19.30
N ASN A 65 16.59 0.87 20.23
CA ASN A 65 16.78 0.07 21.43
C ASN A 65 15.55 0.18 22.34
N LEU A 66 15.22 -0.93 22.99
CA LEU A 66 14.27 -0.97 24.10
C LEU A 66 15.06 -1.10 25.40
N GLN A 67 14.45 -0.75 26.55
CA GLN A 67 15.13 -0.69 27.86
C GLN A 67 16.02 -1.92 28.17
N ASN A 68 15.59 -3.12 27.77
CA ASN A 68 16.30 -4.38 28.00
C ASN A 68 16.63 -5.16 26.72
N ASP A 69 16.58 -4.52 25.55
CA ASP A 69 16.83 -5.17 24.26
C ASP A 69 17.59 -4.22 23.34
N ILE A 70 18.91 -4.43 23.27
CA ILE A 70 19.84 -3.67 22.44
C ILE A 70 20.04 -4.40 21.12
N PHE A 71 19.77 -3.72 20.01
CA PHE A 71 19.79 -4.33 18.68
C PHE A 71 21.18 -4.85 18.27
N LEU A 72 22.26 -4.17 18.65
CA LEU A 72 23.62 -4.64 18.42
C LEU A 72 23.87 -6.08 18.95
N HIS A 73 23.20 -6.44 20.05
CA HIS A 73 23.33 -7.74 20.69
C HIS A 73 22.35 -8.76 20.12
N THR A 74 21.07 -8.40 20.00
CA THR A 74 20.02 -9.36 19.61
C THR A 74 19.92 -9.58 18.12
N LYS A 75 20.24 -8.56 17.29
CA LYS A 75 20.25 -8.63 15.83
C LYS A 75 18.97 -9.24 15.24
N SER A 76 17.83 -8.94 15.85
CA SER A 76 16.51 -9.45 15.42
C SER A 76 15.52 -8.32 15.28
N ASN A 77 14.46 -8.57 14.50
CA ASN A 77 13.34 -7.65 14.31
C ASN A 77 13.75 -6.24 13.83
N PRO A 78 14.56 -6.12 12.77
CA PRO A 78 14.99 -4.82 12.25
C PRO A 78 13.76 -3.98 11.90
N PHE A 79 13.86 -2.67 12.08
CA PHE A 79 12.78 -1.72 11.83
C PHE A 79 12.91 -1.05 10.44
N LEU A 80 14.13 -0.65 10.10
CA LEU A 80 14.49 -0.01 8.83
C LEU A 80 15.64 -0.77 8.17
N LEU A 81 15.54 -1.05 6.87
CA LEU A 81 16.63 -1.56 6.05
C LEU A 81 17.13 -0.47 5.10
N ILE A 82 18.43 -0.48 4.78
CA ILE A 82 19.03 0.49 3.86
C ILE A 82 19.88 -0.28 2.86
N GLU A 83 19.53 -0.13 1.59
CA GLU A 83 20.25 -0.66 0.45
C GLU A 83 21.00 0.48 -0.25
N LEU A 84 22.31 0.34 -0.34
CA LEU A 84 23.20 1.33 -0.92
C LEU A 84 23.62 0.97 -2.33
N LYS A 85 23.97 1.99 -3.11
CA LYS A 85 24.70 1.84 -4.37
C LYS A 85 25.81 2.90 -4.44
N GLY A 86 26.77 2.71 -5.34
CA GLY A 86 27.73 3.75 -5.68
C GLY A 86 27.08 4.93 -6.42
N ARG A 87 27.71 6.11 -6.37
CA ARG A 87 27.23 7.32 -7.07
C ARG A 87 27.27 7.17 -8.59
N ASP A 88 28.08 6.25 -9.10
CA ASP A 88 28.17 5.84 -10.49
C ASP A 88 26.93 5.06 -10.98
N ILE A 89 26.09 4.57 -10.07
CA ILE A 89 24.85 3.86 -10.41
C ILE A 89 23.69 4.85 -10.62
N ASN A 90 23.07 4.80 -11.80
CA ASN A 90 21.91 5.63 -12.10
C ASN A 90 20.65 5.16 -11.33
N LEU A 91 20.30 5.85 -10.24
CA LEU A 91 19.07 5.63 -9.47
C LEU A 91 17.91 6.57 -9.84
N THR A 92 17.98 7.28 -10.97
CA THR A 92 16.83 8.04 -11.48
C THR A 92 15.62 7.13 -11.63
N GLU A 93 14.45 7.63 -11.25
CA GLU A 93 13.22 6.85 -11.20
C GLU A 93 12.96 6.13 -12.53
N ASN A 94 12.57 4.86 -12.44
CA ASN A 94 12.32 3.95 -13.57
C ASN A 94 13.52 3.51 -14.42
N SER A 95 14.76 3.94 -14.11
CA SER A 95 15.97 3.40 -14.73
C SER A 95 16.10 1.88 -14.48
N PRO A 96 16.86 1.14 -15.32
CA PRO A 96 17.10 -0.29 -15.08
C PRO A 96 17.73 -0.56 -13.70
N SER A 97 18.73 0.21 -13.30
CA SER A 97 19.43 0.04 -12.02
C SER A 97 18.55 0.43 -10.83
N TYR A 98 17.70 1.46 -10.97
CA TYR A 98 16.66 1.79 -10.00
C TYR A 98 15.71 0.60 -9.78
N LYS A 99 15.15 0.05 -10.86
CA LYS A 99 14.23 -1.10 -10.79
C LYS A 99 14.90 -2.32 -10.15
N ALA A 100 16.17 -2.59 -10.48
CA ALA A 100 16.94 -3.68 -9.89
C ALA A 100 17.13 -3.48 -8.37
N THR A 101 17.49 -2.27 -7.96
CA THR A 101 17.73 -1.90 -6.55
C THR A 101 16.44 -1.95 -5.74
N VAL A 102 15.32 -1.42 -6.26
CA VAL A 102 14.00 -1.52 -5.60
C VAL A 102 13.56 -2.98 -5.47
N ASN A 103 13.77 -3.81 -6.49
CA ASN A 103 13.45 -5.23 -6.42
C ASN A 103 14.33 -5.97 -5.40
N GLN A 104 15.61 -5.58 -5.26
CA GLN A 104 16.49 -6.11 -4.22
C GLN A 104 16.01 -5.74 -2.82
N LEU A 105 15.73 -4.46 -2.58
CA LEU A 105 15.17 -3.98 -1.31
C LEU A 105 13.86 -4.69 -0.96
N LYS A 106 12.96 -4.89 -1.94
CA LYS A 106 11.70 -5.61 -1.73
C LYS A 106 11.94 -7.07 -1.28
N ARG A 107 12.92 -7.77 -1.86
CA ARG A 107 13.26 -9.14 -1.43
C ARG A 107 13.81 -9.16 0.00
N GLN A 108 14.70 -8.23 0.33
CA GLN A 108 15.29 -8.08 1.66
C GLN A 108 14.22 -7.80 2.73
N LEU A 109 13.30 -6.86 2.45
CA LEU A 109 12.20 -6.51 3.34
C LEU A 109 11.21 -7.68 3.58
N LEU A 110 11.08 -8.58 2.60
CA LEU A 110 10.26 -9.79 2.70
C LEU A 110 11.01 -11.00 3.30
N GLY A 111 12.29 -10.84 3.66
CA GLY A 111 13.08 -11.86 4.31
C GLY A 111 12.48 -12.31 5.66
N THR A 112 12.73 -13.56 6.02
CA THR A 112 12.15 -14.21 7.22
C THR A 112 12.59 -13.54 8.53
N ASN A 113 13.78 -12.95 8.56
CA ASN A 113 14.30 -12.19 9.72
C ASN A 113 13.79 -10.74 9.74
N CYS A 114 13.07 -10.29 8.70
CA CYS A 114 12.63 -8.91 8.52
C CYS A 114 11.12 -8.74 8.72
N LYS A 115 10.42 -9.68 9.37
CA LYS A 115 8.97 -9.58 9.60
C LYS A 115 8.56 -8.28 10.31
N ALA A 116 9.36 -7.81 11.26
CA ALA A 116 9.13 -6.56 11.99
C ALA A 116 9.50 -5.28 11.20
N ALA A 117 10.21 -5.40 10.07
CA ALA A 117 10.63 -4.24 9.29
C ALA A 117 9.41 -3.51 8.73
N GLN A 118 9.40 -2.18 8.92
CA GLN A 118 8.34 -1.29 8.45
C GLN A 118 8.84 -0.33 7.36
N TRP A 119 10.16 -0.15 7.25
CA TRP A 119 10.75 0.81 6.32
C TRP A 119 11.93 0.22 5.55
N GLY A 120 12.12 0.71 4.34
CA GLY A 120 13.32 0.48 3.54
C GLY A 120 13.76 1.77 2.86
N ILE A 121 15.06 1.97 2.72
CA ILE A 121 15.63 3.08 1.96
C ILE A 121 16.53 2.51 0.86
N ILE A 122 16.44 3.09 -0.33
CA ILE A 122 17.53 3.01 -1.31
C ILE A 122 18.28 4.34 -1.32
N ASN A 123 19.61 4.30 -1.36
CA ASN A 123 20.41 5.52 -1.43
C ASN A 123 21.73 5.28 -2.17
N ASN A 124 22.19 6.28 -2.91
CA ASN A 124 23.55 6.28 -3.45
C ASN A 124 24.25 7.63 -3.25
N SER A 125 23.84 8.39 -2.23
CA SER A 125 24.21 9.80 -2.01
C SER A 125 23.80 10.80 -3.10
N SER A 126 23.51 10.38 -4.33
CA SER A 126 22.94 11.25 -5.38
C SER A 126 21.41 11.20 -5.42
N HIS A 127 20.81 10.07 -5.03
CA HIS A 127 19.37 9.88 -4.95
C HIS A 127 19.01 9.17 -3.64
N ILE A 128 17.81 9.41 -3.14
CA ILE A 128 17.22 8.70 -2.00
C ILE A 128 15.74 8.44 -2.22
N GLN A 129 15.26 7.29 -1.76
CA GLN A 129 13.83 7.03 -1.69
C GLN A 129 13.48 6.18 -0.47
N LEU A 130 12.38 6.56 0.19
CA LEU A 130 11.79 5.83 1.30
C LEU A 130 10.66 4.92 0.81
N PHE A 131 10.64 3.68 1.30
CA PHE A 131 9.61 2.69 1.08
C PHE A 131 9.00 2.25 2.40
N ARG A 132 7.68 2.11 2.43
CA ARG A 132 6.95 1.55 3.56
C ARG A 132 6.61 0.09 3.29
N LYS A 133 6.76 -0.74 4.31
CA LYS A 133 6.32 -2.14 4.35
C LYS A 133 5.16 -2.27 5.33
N HIS A 134 4.09 -2.91 4.89
CA HIS A 134 2.97 -3.33 5.73
C HIS A 134 2.62 -4.78 5.42
N GLY A 135 3.04 -5.69 6.30
CA GLY A 135 2.98 -7.13 6.04
C GLY A 135 3.71 -7.48 4.75
N LYS A 136 3.01 -8.02 3.75
CA LYS A 136 3.61 -8.37 2.44
C LYS A 136 3.66 -7.20 1.44
N THR A 137 2.91 -6.14 1.70
CA THR A 137 2.82 -4.99 0.77
C THR A 137 3.98 -4.03 0.99
N ILE A 138 4.70 -3.68 -0.08
CA ILE A 138 5.79 -2.69 -0.07
C ILE A 138 5.52 -1.63 -1.12
N PHE A 139 5.43 -0.37 -0.69
CA PHE A 139 5.04 0.77 -1.52
C PHE A 139 5.92 1.99 -1.21
N PRO A 140 6.11 2.91 -2.17
CA PRO A 140 6.87 4.14 -1.93
C PRO A 140 6.17 5.00 -0.87
N ALA A 141 6.96 5.72 -0.09
CA ALA A 141 6.49 6.75 0.84
C ALA A 141 7.03 8.15 0.48
N THR A 142 7.95 8.21 -0.48
CA THR A 142 8.43 9.39 -1.20
C THR A 142 8.62 9.02 -2.68
N THR A 143 8.68 10.02 -3.55
CA THR A 143 9.30 9.84 -4.88
C THR A 143 10.80 9.55 -4.73
N CYS A 144 11.47 9.14 -5.81
CA CYS A 144 12.93 9.11 -5.83
C CYS A 144 13.44 10.55 -5.92
N ILE A 145 14.08 11.03 -4.87
CA ILE A 145 14.51 12.43 -4.73
C ILE A 145 16.01 12.49 -5.07
N GLU A 146 16.37 13.39 -5.99
CA GLU A 146 17.76 13.76 -6.23
C GLU A 146 18.26 14.61 -5.06
N LEU A 147 19.41 14.22 -4.49
CA LEU A 147 20.02 14.90 -3.36
C LEU A 147 21.00 15.96 -3.84
N THR A 148 20.79 17.19 -3.39
CA THR A 148 21.69 18.31 -3.63
C THR A 148 22.10 18.95 -2.30
N PRO A 149 23.21 19.71 -2.25
CA PRO A 149 23.61 20.43 -1.04
C PRO A 149 22.55 21.41 -0.52
N GLU A 150 21.59 21.83 -1.35
CA GLU A 150 20.51 22.74 -1.01
C GLU A 150 19.30 22.04 -0.41
N ASN A 151 19.01 20.79 -0.80
CA ASN A 151 17.77 20.09 -0.42
C ASN A 151 17.96 18.95 0.60
N ILE A 152 19.22 18.58 0.89
CA ILE A 152 19.52 17.37 1.66
C ILE A 152 18.92 17.40 3.06
N ASP A 153 19.07 18.51 3.79
CA ASP A 153 18.61 18.61 5.17
C ASP A 153 17.08 18.51 5.25
N ASP A 154 16.35 19.21 4.38
CA ASP A 154 14.88 19.13 4.28
C ASP A 154 14.40 17.74 3.87
N THR A 155 15.10 17.10 2.93
CA THR A 155 14.79 15.75 2.45
C THR A 155 14.94 14.72 3.58
N ILE A 156 16.03 14.80 4.35
CA ILE A 156 16.25 13.88 5.47
C ILE A 156 15.30 14.18 6.62
N ALA A 157 14.96 15.44 6.89
CA ALA A 157 13.95 15.81 7.87
C ALA A 157 12.56 15.25 7.52
N LEU A 158 12.17 15.31 6.24
CA LEU A 158 10.93 14.72 5.72
C LEU A 158 10.92 13.20 5.92
N ILE A 159 11.99 12.51 5.54
CA ILE A 159 12.13 11.05 5.69
C ILE A 159 12.07 10.66 7.17
N LYS A 160 12.83 11.36 8.02
CA LYS A 160 12.81 11.15 9.47
C LYS A 160 11.41 11.32 10.05
N THR A 161 10.70 12.38 9.66
CA THR A 161 9.32 12.62 10.12
C THR A 161 8.38 11.48 9.76
N LYS A 162 8.49 10.91 8.55
CA LYS A 162 7.69 9.76 8.12
C LYS A 162 8.02 8.49 8.91
N ILE A 163 9.30 8.25 9.19
CA ILE A 163 9.76 7.12 10.00
C ILE A 163 9.29 7.26 11.45
N ASP A 164 9.41 8.45 12.04
CA ASP A 164 9.02 8.72 13.42
C ASP A 164 7.51 8.61 13.63
N ASN A 165 6.72 9.06 12.65
CA ASN A 165 5.27 9.05 12.68
C ASN A 165 4.72 7.96 11.76
N THR A 166 5.19 6.72 11.98
CA THR A 166 4.76 5.60 11.15
C THR A 166 3.27 5.34 11.34
N PRO A 167 2.43 5.45 10.29
CA PRO A 167 1.03 5.09 10.41
C PRO A 167 0.92 3.60 10.74
N LYS A 168 -0.17 3.21 11.38
CA LYS A 168 -0.46 1.79 11.61
C LYS A 168 -1.10 1.17 10.38
N ALA A 169 -2.04 1.87 9.75
CA ALA A 169 -2.87 1.34 8.69
C ALA A 169 -2.15 1.24 7.34
N LEU A 170 -2.51 0.22 6.57
CA LEU A 170 -2.47 0.22 5.11
C LEU A 170 -3.84 0.66 4.56
N THR A 171 -3.86 1.75 3.77
CA THR A 171 -5.08 2.22 3.11
C THR A 171 -5.20 1.58 1.72
N VAL A 172 -6.23 0.77 1.52
CA VAL A 172 -6.46 -0.02 0.32
C VAL A 172 -7.75 0.40 -0.35
N THR A 173 -7.67 0.93 -1.57
CA THR A 173 -8.87 1.17 -2.37
C THR A 173 -9.12 -0.03 -3.27
N VAL A 174 -10.34 -0.58 -3.22
CA VAL A 174 -10.78 -1.63 -4.14
C VAL A 174 -11.44 -0.96 -5.32
N TYR A 175 -10.78 -0.99 -6.49
CA TYR A 175 -11.22 -0.25 -7.66
C TYR A 175 -11.15 -1.11 -8.92
N ASN A 176 -12.08 -0.86 -9.83
CA ASN A 176 -12.03 -1.25 -11.23
C ASN A 176 -13.00 -0.34 -11.98
N ASN A 177 -12.58 0.16 -13.14
CA ASN A 177 -13.42 1.02 -13.98
C ASN A 177 -14.72 0.32 -14.44
N LYS A 178 -14.81 -1.01 -14.32
CA LYS A 178 -16.01 -1.81 -14.62
C LYS A 178 -16.88 -2.08 -13.38
N GLY A 179 -18.20 -2.00 -13.56
CA GLY A 179 -19.18 -2.55 -12.62
C GLY A 179 -19.18 -4.08 -12.58
N GLY A 180 -19.69 -4.66 -11.49
CA GLY A 180 -19.95 -6.11 -11.41
C GLY A 180 -18.73 -7.03 -11.35
N VAL A 181 -17.52 -6.52 -11.05
CA VAL A 181 -16.30 -7.34 -10.83
C VAL A 181 -16.13 -7.82 -9.37
N GLY A 182 -17.13 -7.58 -8.52
CA GLY A 182 -17.15 -7.96 -7.11
C GLY A 182 -16.29 -7.09 -6.18
N LYS A 183 -16.19 -5.78 -6.44
CA LYS A 183 -15.45 -4.81 -5.59
C LYS A 183 -15.98 -4.82 -4.15
N THR A 184 -17.24 -4.45 -3.98
CA THR A 184 -17.95 -4.39 -2.69
C THR A 184 -17.89 -5.70 -1.92
N THR A 185 -18.18 -6.81 -2.60
CA THR A 185 -18.11 -8.16 -2.02
C THR A 185 -16.70 -8.50 -1.53
N THR A 186 -15.68 -8.15 -2.32
CA THR A 186 -14.28 -8.35 -1.94
C THR A 186 -13.94 -7.51 -0.73
N THR A 187 -14.31 -6.23 -0.73
CA THR A 187 -14.07 -5.28 0.36
C THR A 187 -14.61 -5.81 1.69
N VAL A 188 -15.89 -6.18 1.72
CA VAL A 188 -16.55 -6.66 2.94
C VAL A 188 -15.94 -7.97 3.44
N ASN A 189 -15.67 -8.93 2.56
CA ASN A 189 -15.13 -10.22 2.99
C ASN A 189 -13.64 -10.15 3.38
N LEU A 190 -12.84 -9.29 2.75
CA LEU A 190 -11.47 -8.99 3.18
C LEU A 190 -11.44 -8.31 4.55
N ALA A 191 -12.30 -7.32 4.76
CA ALA A 191 -12.40 -6.67 6.07
C ALA A 191 -12.81 -7.67 7.16
N ALA A 192 -13.81 -8.49 6.85
CA ALA A 192 -14.32 -9.51 7.74
C ALA A 192 -13.28 -10.58 8.10
N ILE A 193 -12.48 -11.08 7.14
CA ILE A 193 -11.43 -12.06 7.41
C ILE A 193 -10.25 -11.46 8.18
N LEU A 194 -9.89 -10.20 7.90
CA LEU A 194 -8.81 -9.53 8.64
C LEU A 194 -9.24 -9.25 10.09
N ALA A 195 -10.49 -8.83 10.32
CA ALA A 195 -11.06 -8.70 11.66
C ALA A 195 -11.09 -10.03 12.42
N LEU A 196 -11.43 -11.13 11.73
CA LEU A 196 -11.34 -12.49 12.28
C LEU A 196 -9.94 -12.89 12.72
N LEU A 197 -8.92 -12.39 12.02
CA LEU A 197 -7.51 -12.61 12.32
C LEU A 197 -6.95 -11.59 13.33
N GLY A 198 -7.83 -10.84 14.01
CA GLY A 198 -7.49 -9.92 15.10
C GLY A 198 -6.99 -8.55 14.64
N LYS A 199 -7.20 -8.17 13.37
CA LYS A 199 -6.83 -6.86 12.85
C LYS A 199 -7.95 -5.84 13.10
N LYS A 200 -7.60 -4.60 13.45
CA LYS A 200 -8.56 -3.49 13.47
C LYS A 200 -8.78 -3.02 12.03
N VAL A 201 -10.01 -3.10 11.55
CA VAL A 201 -10.34 -2.75 10.16
C VAL A 201 -11.41 -1.66 10.12
N LEU A 202 -11.17 -0.65 9.28
CA LEU A 202 -12.16 0.35 8.89
C LEU A 202 -12.54 0.14 7.42
N VAL A 203 -13.83 0.21 7.10
CA VAL A 203 -14.35 0.11 5.74
C VAL A 203 -15.12 1.37 5.38
N LEU A 204 -14.92 1.91 4.19
CA LEU A 204 -15.63 3.10 3.71
C LEU A 204 -16.41 2.75 2.44
N ASP A 205 -17.69 3.10 2.40
CA ASP A 205 -18.52 3.00 1.20
C ASP A 205 -18.42 4.31 0.40
N PHE A 206 -17.60 4.29 -0.66
CA PHE A 206 -17.39 5.42 -1.57
C PHE A 206 -18.03 5.16 -2.96
N ASP A 207 -19.00 4.25 -3.03
CA ASP A 207 -19.94 4.13 -4.14
C ASP A 207 -21.25 4.83 -3.80
N PHE A 208 -21.19 6.15 -3.64
CA PHE A 208 -22.31 6.95 -3.14
C PHE A 208 -23.62 6.78 -3.92
N ASN A 209 -23.54 6.45 -5.21
CA ASN A 209 -24.71 6.26 -6.08
C ASN A 209 -25.44 4.93 -5.82
N GLN A 210 -24.70 3.86 -5.54
CA GLN A 210 -25.30 2.54 -5.28
C GLN A 210 -25.47 2.29 -3.79
N GLY A 211 -24.40 2.50 -3.02
CA GLY A 211 -24.35 2.26 -1.59
C GLY A 211 -24.59 0.79 -1.21
N ASP A 212 -24.24 -0.13 -2.09
CA ASP A 212 -24.48 -1.57 -1.90
C ASP A 212 -23.78 -2.10 -0.65
N LEU A 213 -22.59 -1.59 -0.31
CA LEU A 213 -21.87 -1.97 0.90
C LEU A 213 -22.71 -1.67 2.14
N THR A 214 -23.20 -0.43 2.22
CA THR A 214 -23.99 0.07 3.35
C THR A 214 -25.37 -0.58 3.41
N ARG A 215 -26.11 -0.58 2.29
CA ARG A 215 -27.53 -0.95 2.25
C ARG A 215 -27.73 -2.45 2.12
N SER A 216 -27.02 -3.06 1.18
CA SER A 216 -27.30 -4.43 0.73
C SER A 216 -26.45 -5.46 1.46
N LEU A 217 -25.19 -5.17 1.79
CA LEU A 217 -24.29 -6.14 2.42
C LEU A 217 -24.25 -6.04 3.95
N LEU A 218 -24.45 -4.85 4.52
CA LEU A 218 -24.31 -4.63 5.97
C LEU A 218 -25.59 -4.12 6.67
N ASN A 219 -26.62 -3.75 5.90
CA ASN A 219 -27.90 -3.24 6.41
C ASN A 219 -27.75 -2.11 7.45
N MET A 220 -26.88 -1.15 7.14
CA MET A 220 -26.57 -0.03 8.03
C MET A 220 -27.47 1.17 7.70
N LYS A 221 -27.89 1.89 8.75
CA LYS A 221 -28.72 3.10 8.64
C LYS A 221 -27.92 4.31 9.11
N PRO A 222 -27.24 5.04 8.21
CA PRO A 222 -26.54 6.26 8.57
C PRO A 222 -27.50 7.38 8.92
N GLU A 223 -26.98 8.35 9.67
CA GLU A 223 -27.63 9.63 9.88
C GLU A 223 -27.46 10.50 8.63
N ASP A 224 -28.55 11.08 8.14
CA ASP A 224 -28.55 11.80 6.87
C ASP A 224 -27.81 13.15 6.96
N GLY A 225 -26.93 13.40 5.99
CA GLY A 225 -26.10 14.61 5.89
C GLY A 225 -24.88 14.66 6.84
N LEU A 226 -24.63 13.64 7.65
CA LEU A 226 -23.49 13.63 8.57
C LEU A 226 -22.18 13.28 7.85
N LEU A 227 -22.20 12.39 6.85
CA LEU A 227 -21.02 12.07 6.04
C LEU A 227 -20.59 13.27 5.19
N GLU A 228 -21.53 13.96 4.54
CA GLU A 228 -21.25 15.20 3.82
C GLU A 228 -20.53 16.20 4.73
N LYS A 229 -21.10 16.46 5.92
CA LYS A 229 -20.51 17.36 6.90
C LYS A 229 -19.13 16.90 7.36
N ALA A 230 -18.96 15.62 7.67
CA ALA A 230 -17.68 15.08 8.10
C ALA A 230 -16.59 15.21 7.02
N LEU A 231 -16.95 15.20 5.74
CA LEU A 231 -16.02 15.41 4.62
C LEU A 231 -15.77 16.90 4.32
N THR A 232 -16.77 17.76 4.47
CA THR A 232 -16.73 19.16 4.00
C THR A 232 -16.46 20.18 5.11
N ASP A 233 -16.97 19.96 6.32
CA ASP A 233 -16.74 20.82 7.48
C ASP A 233 -15.42 20.45 8.16
N ARG A 234 -14.57 21.45 8.43
CA ARG A 234 -13.28 21.25 9.10
C ARG A 234 -13.43 20.88 10.58
N ASN A 235 -14.53 21.27 11.21
CA ASN A 235 -14.78 21.06 12.63
C ASN A 235 -15.39 19.68 12.94
N ILE A 236 -15.84 18.96 11.92
CA ILE A 236 -16.46 17.64 12.06
C ILE A 236 -15.45 16.58 11.62
N GLU A 237 -15.04 15.75 12.57
CA GLU A 237 -14.12 14.65 12.32
C GLU A 237 -14.83 13.47 11.64
N LEU A 238 -14.10 12.73 10.80
CA LEU A 238 -14.61 11.50 10.19
C LEU A 238 -15.00 10.46 11.24
N LYS A 239 -14.40 10.51 12.43
CA LYS A 239 -14.72 9.62 13.56
C LYS A 239 -16.20 9.69 13.96
N SER A 240 -16.86 10.84 13.78
CA SER A 240 -18.28 11.04 14.11
C SER A 240 -19.24 10.19 13.28
N VAL A 241 -18.85 9.76 12.08
CA VAL A 241 -19.66 8.94 11.17
C VAL A 241 -19.32 7.46 11.23
N ILE A 242 -18.26 7.08 11.94
CA ILE A 242 -17.87 5.68 12.07
C ILE A 242 -18.93 4.94 12.89
N ARG A 243 -19.34 3.77 12.40
CA ARG A 243 -20.30 2.87 13.05
C ARG A 243 -19.74 1.44 13.07
N PRO A 244 -19.81 0.72 14.19
CA PRO A 244 -19.33 -0.66 14.25
C PRO A 244 -20.32 -1.59 13.53
N TYR A 245 -19.80 -2.45 12.65
CA TYR A 245 -20.51 -3.63 12.21
C TYR A 245 -20.22 -4.77 13.19
N ILE A 246 -21.27 -5.36 13.77
CA ILE A 246 -21.14 -6.40 14.80
C ILE A 246 -21.82 -7.68 14.33
N PHE A 247 -21.03 -8.73 14.17
CA PHE A 247 -21.54 -10.09 13.97
C PHE A 247 -21.32 -10.92 15.23
N LYS A 248 -22.39 -11.50 15.76
CA LYS A 248 -22.34 -12.39 16.93
C LYS A 248 -22.81 -13.78 16.53
N ASN A 249 -22.07 -14.79 16.95
CA ASN A 249 -22.55 -16.17 16.99
C ASN A 249 -22.31 -16.76 18.39
N SER A 250 -22.67 -18.02 18.59
CA SER A 250 -22.55 -18.70 19.90
C SER A 250 -21.13 -18.78 20.47
N LYS A 251 -20.09 -18.54 19.66
CA LYS A 251 -18.68 -18.72 20.05
C LYS A 251 -17.90 -17.41 20.14
N ARG A 252 -18.28 -16.38 19.39
CA ARG A 252 -17.53 -15.12 19.31
C ARG A 252 -18.38 -13.97 18.80
N GLN A 253 -17.96 -12.76 19.20
CA GLN A 253 -18.36 -11.51 18.60
C GLN A 253 -17.21 -11.00 17.73
N ILE A 254 -17.49 -10.68 16.47
CA ILE A 254 -16.52 -10.10 15.53
C ILE A 254 -17.01 -8.71 15.18
N THR A 255 -16.08 -7.76 15.14
CA THR A 255 -16.38 -6.36 14.86
C THR A 255 -15.34 -5.78 13.92
N PHE A 256 -15.81 -4.99 12.97
CA PHE A 256 -15.01 -4.02 12.22
C PHE A 256 -15.83 -2.75 12.07
N ASP A 257 -15.16 -1.65 11.81
CA ASP A 257 -15.79 -0.34 11.75
C ASP A 257 -16.09 0.07 10.32
N VAL A 258 -17.15 0.85 10.13
CA VAL A 258 -17.66 1.24 8.82
C VAL A 258 -17.98 2.73 8.80
N VAL A 259 -17.59 3.41 7.73
CA VAL A 259 -18.16 4.69 7.30
C VAL A 259 -19.21 4.38 6.24
N PRO A 260 -20.50 4.31 6.62
CA PRO A 260 -21.58 4.08 5.68
C PRO A 260 -21.78 5.26 4.74
N THR A 261 -22.26 5.02 3.52
CA THR A 261 -22.73 6.09 2.63
C THR A 261 -24.15 6.49 2.97
N GLU A 262 -24.47 7.79 2.87
CA GLU A 262 -25.80 8.34 3.13
C GLU A 262 -26.57 8.65 1.83
N PRO A 263 -27.92 8.65 1.84
CA PRO A 263 -28.73 8.94 0.66
C PRO A 263 -28.41 10.29 0.00
N LYS A 264 -28.22 11.34 0.80
CA LYS A 264 -27.92 12.69 0.31
C LYS A 264 -26.68 12.75 -0.59
N MET A 265 -25.68 11.90 -0.34
CA MET A 265 -24.48 11.87 -1.17
C MET A 265 -24.81 11.45 -2.60
N ALA A 266 -25.81 10.60 -2.84
CA ALA A 266 -26.22 10.14 -4.17
C ALA A 266 -26.89 11.24 -5.02
N GLU A 267 -27.35 12.33 -4.40
CA GLU A 267 -28.06 13.43 -5.08
C GLU A 267 -27.10 14.40 -5.76
N TYR A 268 -25.82 14.41 -5.38
CA TYR A 268 -24.84 15.36 -5.90
C TYR A 268 -24.33 15.00 -7.30
N SER A 269 -24.29 16.03 -8.13
CA SER A 269 -23.58 16.01 -9.41
C SER A 269 -22.05 16.08 -9.22
N GLU A 270 -21.30 15.73 -10.28
CA GLU A 270 -19.84 15.85 -10.28
C GLU A 270 -19.36 17.30 -10.05
N PHE A 271 -20.12 18.30 -10.53
CA PHE A 271 -19.81 19.71 -10.29
C PHE A 271 -19.95 20.08 -8.81
N GLU A 272 -21.01 19.64 -8.15
CA GLU A 272 -21.25 19.91 -6.73
C GLU A 272 -20.19 19.26 -5.84
N TYR A 273 -19.78 18.02 -6.14
CA TYR A 273 -18.67 17.40 -5.43
C TYR A 273 -17.37 18.20 -5.57
N ASN A 274 -17.04 18.65 -6.78
CA ASN A 274 -15.82 19.46 -7.03
C ASN A 274 -15.87 20.84 -6.34
N ALA A 275 -17.06 21.42 -6.19
CA ALA A 275 -17.25 22.68 -5.46
C ALA A 275 -17.05 22.49 -3.95
N LYS A 276 -17.53 21.37 -3.40
CA LYS A 276 -17.53 21.08 -1.95
C LYS A 276 -16.23 20.45 -1.45
N MET A 277 -15.54 19.65 -2.27
CA MET A 277 -14.39 18.86 -1.87
C MET A 277 -13.20 19.05 -2.81
N LYS A 278 -11.99 18.95 -2.25
CA LYS A 278 -10.75 18.82 -3.03
C LYS A 278 -10.33 17.36 -3.13
N ILE A 279 -9.50 17.02 -4.11
CA ILE A 279 -9.07 15.62 -4.35
C ILE A 279 -8.35 14.98 -3.15
N TYR A 280 -7.72 15.78 -2.29
CA TYR A 280 -7.03 15.33 -1.08
C TYR A 280 -7.91 15.28 0.18
N THR A 281 -9.21 15.60 0.06
CA THR A 281 -10.11 15.76 1.23
C THR A 281 -10.19 14.48 2.05
N LEU A 282 -10.46 13.35 1.39
CA LEU A 282 -10.56 12.06 2.08
C LEU A 282 -9.23 11.65 2.71
N HIS A 283 -8.12 11.82 1.99
CA HIS A 283 -6.77 11.52 2.51
C HIS A 283 -6.53 12.21 3.85
N ARG A 284 -6.79 13.53 3.91
CA ARG A 284 -6.64 14.31 5.15
C ARG A 284 -7.62 13.88 6.25
N LYS A 285 -8.86 13.58 5.90
CA LYS A 285 -9.88 13.14 6.87
C LYS A 285 -9.57 11.76 7.47
N LEU A 286 -8.76 10.95 6.79
CA LEU A 286 -8.29 9.66 7.28
C LEU A 286 -7.03 9.73 8.16
N ASP A 287 -6.35 10.88 8.28
CA ASP A 287 -5.04 10.97 8.94
C ASP A 287 -5.03 10.36 10.36
N LEU A 288 -6.04 10.67 11.19
CA LEU A 288 -6.14 10.09 12.54
C LEU A 288 -6.46 8.59 12.51
N ALA A 289 -7.40 8.18 11.64
CA ALA A 289 -7.79 6.77 11.51
C ALA A 289 -6.60 5.88 11.10
N ARG A 290 -5.64 6.41 10.33
CA ARG A 290 -4.44 5.68 9.92
C ARG A 290 -3.54 5.27 11.10
N TYR A 291 -3.69 5.86 12.28
CA TYR A 291 -2.97 5.45 13.49
C TYR A 291 -3.78 4.49 14.38
N GLU A 292 -5.11 4.43 14.23
CA GLU A 292 -5.98 3.58 15.04
C GLU A 292 -6.19 2.17 14.43
N TYR A 293 -6.23 2.07 13.09
CA TYR A 293 -6.53 0.84 12.35
C TYR A 293 -5.29 0.15 11.79
N ASP A 294 -5.37 -1.17 11.57
CA ASP A 294 -4.38 -1.96 10.83
C ASP A 294 -4.64 -1.90 9.31
N TYR A 295 -5.91 -1.87 8.91
CA TYR A 295 -6.33 -1.77 7.51
C TYR A 295 -7.48 -0.79 7.37
N ILE A 296 -7.45 0.01 6.32
CA ILE A 296 -8.56 0.87 5.90
C ILE A 296 -8.90 0.47 4.47
N PHE A 297 -10.11 -0.07 4.24
CA PHE A 297 -10.59 -0.38 2.91
C PHE A 297 -11.57 0.69 2.42
N ILE A 298 -11.41 1.12 1.16
CA ILE A 298 -12.33 2.04 0.51
C ILE A 298 -12.95 1.30 -0.69
N ASP A 299 -14.26 1.10 -0.65
CA ASP A 299 -15.02 0.56 -1.78
C ASP A 299 -15.33 1.70 -2.75
N ALA A 300 -14.62 1.76 -3.88
CA ALA A 300 -14.76 2.86 -4.81
C ALA A 300 -15.85 2.56 -5.87
N ALA A 301 -16.62 3.59 -6.21
CA ALA A 301 -17.55 3.57 -7.34
C ALA A 301 -16.87 3.07 -8.63
N PRO A 302 -17.60 2.37 -9.52
CA PRO A 302 -17.13 2.16 -10.88
C PRO A 302 -16.97 3.51 -11.60
N ASN A 303 -16.24 3.51 -12.72
CA ASN A 303 -15.90 4.69 -13.52
C ASN A 303 -14.83 5.60 -12.87
N TRP A 304 -14.08 6.32 -13.70
CA TRP A 304 -13.05 7.28 -13.27
C TRP A 304 -13.61 8.70 -13.11
N ARG A 305 -14.39 8.93 -12.05
CA ARG A 305 -15.06 10.21 -11.71
C ARG A 305 -14.58 10.75 -10.38
N PHE A 306 -15.01 11.96 -10.01
CA PHE A 306 -14.55 12.62 -8.78
C PHE A 306 -14.53 11.74 -7.52
N THR A 307 -15.59 10.97 -7.23
CA THR A 307 -15.68 10.13 -6.01
C THR A 307 -14.69 8.97 -6.01
N SER A 308 -14.52 8.28 -7.14
CA SER A 308 -13.53 7.21 -7.27
C SER A 308 -12.09 7.76 -7.31
N LYS A 309 -11.87 8.94 -7.90
CA LYS A 309 -10.59 9.66 -7.81
C LYS A 309 -10.25 10.03 -6.35
N LEU A 310 -11.22 10.53 -5.60
CA LEU A 310 -11.07 10.87 -4.17
C LEU A 310 -10.69 9.63 -3.33
N ALA A 311 -11.36 8.49 -3.58
CA ALA A 311 -11.04 7.20 -2.97
C ALA A 311 -9.63 6.71 -3.33
N VAL A 312 -9.24 6.79 -4.61
CA VAL A 312 -7.94 6.32 -5.09
C VAL A 312 -6.81 7.24 -4.61
N TYR A 313 -7.01 8.56 -4.56
CA TYR A 313 -6.02 9.51 -4.02
C TYR A 313 -5.70 9.23 -2.54
N ALA A 314 -6.71 8.85 -1.75
CA ALA A 314 -6.51 8.52 -0.34
C ALA A 314 -5.71 7.24 -0.10
N ALA A 315 -5.62 6.35 -1.09
CA ALA A 315 -5.04 5.03 -0.94
C ALA A 315 -3.50 5.04 -0.91
N ASP A 316 -2.95 4.06 -0.19
CA ASP A 316 -1.55 3.66 -0.33
C ASP A 316 -1.40 2.69 -1.52
N VAL A 317 -2.36 1.77 -1.65
CA VAL A 317 -2.40 0.77 -2.72
C VAL A 317 -3.82 0.56 -3.27
N VAL A 318 -3.92 0.14 -4.52
CA VAL A 318 -5.18 -0.16 -5.20
C VAL A 318 -5.25 -1.64 -5.53
N LEU A 319 -6.29 -2.31 -5.01
CA LEU A 319 -6.61 -3.69 -5.29
C LEU A 319 -7.58 -3.77 -6.48
N LEU A 320 -7.23 -4.54 -7.51
CA LEU A 320 -7.90 -4.58 -8.81
C LEU A 320 -8.56 -5.96 -9.06
N PRO A 321 -9.77 -6.23 -8.53
CA PRO A 321 -10.53 -7.43 -8.92
C PRO A 321 -10.88 -7.37 -10.41
N THR A 322 -10.73 -8.49 -11.12
CA THR A 322 -11.00 -8.58 -12.58
C THR A 322 -11.80 -9.82 -12.95
N LYS A 323 -12.57 -9.75 -14.03
CA LYS A 323 -13.23 -10.91 -14.63
C LYS A 323 -12.39 -11.48 -15.77
N HIS A 324 -12.13 -12.79 -15.71
CA HIS A 324 -11.36 -13.51 -16.74
C HIS A 324 -12.11 -13.65 -18.08
N ASN A 325 -13.44 -13.72 -18.03
CA ASN A 325 -14.32 -13.91 -19.19
C ASN A 325 -14.73 -12.61 -19.90
N ASN A 326 -14.06 -11.49 -19.61
CA ASN A 326 -14.44 -10.18 -20.14
C ASN A 326 -13.20 -9.34 -20.48
N SER A 327 -12.88 -9.24 -21.77
CA SER A 327 -11.72 -8.48 -22.27
C SER A 327 -11.75 -7.01 -21.82
N PHE A 328 -12.91 -6.38 -21.74
CA PHE A 328 -13.03 -5.01 -21.20
C PHE A 328 -12.59 -4.91 -19.74
N SER A 329 -12.80 -5.95 -18.91
CA SER A 329 -12.34 -5.95 -17.52
C SER A 329 -10.81 -5.92 -17.41
N LEU A 330 -10.12 -6.62 -18.31
CA LEU A 330 -8.66 -6.70 -18.34
C LEU A 330 -8.04 -5.41 -18.88
N ASN A 331 -8.60 -4.89 -19.98
CA ASN A 331 -8.19 -3.61 -20.55
C ASN A 331 -8.43 -2.46 -19.56
N ASN A 332 -9.56 -2.44 -18.85
CA ASN A 332 -9.83 -1.44 -17.81
C ASN A 332 -8.81 -1.48 -16.66
N ALA A 333 -8.37 -2.67 -16.25
CA ALA A 333 -7.31 -2.79 -15.25
C ALA A 333 -5.98 -2.24 -15.79
N ALA A 334 -5.62 -2.56 -17.04
CA ALA A 334 -4.44 -2.00 -17.70
C ALA A 334 -4.49 -0.47 -17.79
N THR A 335 -5.62 0.11 -18.20
CA THR A 335 -5.85 1.57 -18.24
C THR A 335 -5.71 2.18 -16.85
N ALA A 336 -6.32 1.57 -15.83
CA ALA A 336 -6.20 2.08 -14.46
C ALA A 336 -4.72 2.14 -14.01
N ILE A 337 -3.95 1.08 -14.27
CA ILE A 337 -2.53 1.01 -13.92
C ILE A 337 -1.68 2.03 -14.70
N LYS A 338 -1.95 2.22 -16.00
CA LYS A 338 -1.13 3.05 -16.89
C LYS A 338 -1.46 4.53 -16.87
N GLU A 339 -2.71 4.88 -16.62
CA GLU A 339 -3.21 6.23 -16.82
C GLU A 339 -3.72 6.83 -15.51
N PHE A 340 -4.65 6.14 -14.85
CA PHE A 340 -5.38 6.68 -13.71
C PHE A 340 -4.51 6.78 -12.44
N LEU A 341 -3.76 5.73 -12.10
CA LEU A 341 -2.90 5.79 -10.90
C LEU A 341 -1.73 6.77 -11.07
N PRO A 342 -1.04 6.84 -12.23
CA PRO A 342 -0.01 7.85 -12.46
C PRO A 342 -0.55 9.29 -12.42
N GLU A 343 -1.79 9.54 -12.84
CA GLU A 343 -2.47 10.84 -12.66
C GLU A 343 -2.51 11.22 -11.17
N MET A 344 -2.89 10.29 -10.30
CA MET A 344 -2.98 10.52 -8.85
C MET A 344 -1.60 10.65 -8.21
N GLN A 345 -0.62 9.83 -8.61
CA GLN A 345 0.76 9.91 -8.10
C GLN A 345 1.40 11.28 -8.35
N LYS A 346 1.19 11.85 -9.55
CA LYS A 346 1.66 13.21 -9.89
C LYS A 346 1.07 14.28 -8.96
N SER A 347 -0.19 14.10 -8.57
CA SER A 347 -0.88 15.03 -7.65
C SER A 347 -0.44 14.85 -6.19
N LYS A 348 -0.23 13.61 -5.73
CA LYS A 348 0.08 13.28 -4.34
C LYS A 348 1.57 13.45 -3.98
N LYS A 349 2.48 13.27 -4.94
CA LYS A 349 3.94 13.47 -4.82
C LYS A 349 4.64 12.62 -3.74
N ASP A 350 4.09 11.45 -3.41
CA ASP A 350 4.73 10.49 -2.49
C ASP A 350 4.92 9.08 -3.11
N GLY A 351 4.64 8.95 -4.41
CA GLY A 351 4.71 7.70 -5.17
C GLY A 351 3.48 6.80 -5.01
N THR A 352 2.49 7.18 -4.21
CA THR A 352 1.23 6.43 -4.03
C THR A 352 0.07 7.11 -4.76
N PRO A 353 -1.03 6.39 -5.05
CA PRO A 353 -1.21 4.95 -4.87
C PRO A 353 -0.42 4.11 -5.87
N ILE A 354 -0.11 2.86 -5.52
CA ILE A 354 0.38 1.85 -6.48
C ILE A 354 -0.66 0.76 -6.70
N ALA A 355 -0.68 0.17 -7.90
CA ALA A 355 -1.52 -1.00 -8.16
C ALA A 355 -0.92 -2.26 -7.50
N LEU A 356 -1.78 -3.07 -6.90
CA LEU A 356 -1.48 -4.46 -6.61
C LEU A 356 -1.76 -5.33 -7.84
N PRO A 357 -1.14 -6.51 -7.96
CA PRO A 357 -1.46 -7.44 -9.03
C PRO A 357 -2.95 -7.77 -9.08
N ILE A 358 -3.49 -7.94 -10.28
CA ILE A 358 -4.89 -8.35 -10.44
C ILE A 358 -5.10 -9.75 -9.86
N PHE A 359 -6.35 -10.03 -9.51
CA PHE A 359 -6.81 -11.40 -9.31
C PHE A 359 -8.12 -11.58 -10.07
N PHE A 360 -8.40 -12.82 -10.44
CA PHE A 360 -9.69 -13.17 -11.03
C PHE A 360 -10.72 -13.34 -9.92
N ASN A 361 -11.81 -12.61 -10.03
CA ASN A 361 -12.91 -12.68 -9.09
C ASN A 361 -14.17 -13.18 -9.78
N GLY A 362 -14.86 -14.12 -9.13
CA GLY A 362 -16.13 -14.67 -9.59
C GLY A 362 -15.97 -16.02 -10.29
N GLU A 363 -16.67 -16.18 -11.41
CA GLU A 363 -17.04 -17.45 -12.04
C GLU A 363 -15.92 -18.52 -12.07
N LYS A 364 -16.33 -19.78 -11.93
CA LYS A 364 -15.43 -20.94 -12.08
C LYS A 364 -14.79 -20.90 -13.47
N ILE A 365 -13.47 -20.89 -13.49
CA ILE A 365 -12.70 -20.78 -14.74
C ILE A 365 -12.48 -22.17 -15.32
N THR A 366 -12.95 -22.40 -16.53
CA THR A 366 -12.59 -23.59 -17.32
C THR A 366 -11.24 -23.39 -18.02
N GLN A 367 -10.54 -24.48 -18.36
CA GLN A 367 -9.25 -24.38 -19.07
C GLN A 367 -9.33 -23.57 -20.38
N PRO A 368 -10.36 -23.73 -21.24
CA PRO A 368 -10.51 -22.90 -22.44
C PRO A 368 -10.69 -21.41 -22.13
N GLN A 369 -11.48 -21.07 -21.10
CA GLN A 369 -11.66 -19.67 -20.69
C GLN A 369 -10.37 -19.07 -20.14
N LEU A 370 -9.58 -19.85 -19.41
CA LEU A 370 -8.27 -19.41 -18.93
C LEU A 370 -7.31 -19.14 -20.08
N GLN A 371 -7.27 -20.01 -21.10
CA GLN A 371 -6.46 -19.80 -22.30
C GLN A 371 -6.88 -18.54 -23.07
N LEU A 372 -8.18 -18.28 -23.18
CA LEU A 372 -8.69 -17.05 -23.80
C LEU A 372 -8.27 -15.81 -23.00
N ALA A 373 -8.43 -15.82 -21.69
CA ALA A 373 -7.98 -14.74 -20.82
C ALA A 373 -6.46 -14.50 -20.95
N GLN A 374 -5.65 -15.56 -20.97
CA GLN A 374 -4.21 -15.47 -21.18
C GLN A 374 -3.85 -14.90 -22.56
N LYS A 375 -4.60 -15.24 -23.62
CA LYS A 375 -4.41 -14.68 -24.96
C LYS A 375 -4.63 -13.17 -24.96
N GLU A 376 -5.71 -12.70 -24.34
CA GLU A 376 -6.02 -11.28 -24.19
C GLU A 376 -4.95 -10.55 -23.36
N ILE A 377 -4.54 -11.12 -22.22
CA ILE A 377 -3.46 -10.56 -21.40
C ILE A 377 -2.17 -10.48 -22.20
N ASN A 378 -1.82 -11.52 -22.96
CA ASN A 378 -0.61 -11.52 -23.78
C ASN A 378 -0.65 -10.45 -24.88
N GLN A 379 -1.83 -10.07 -25.39
CA GLN A 379 -1.95 -8.93 -26.29
C GLN A 379 -1.69 -7.61 -25.57
N ILE A 380 -2.25 -7.41 -24.37
CA ILE A 380 -1.98 -6.25 -23.52
C ILE A 380 -0.47 -6.13 -23.24
N LEU A 381 0.17 -7.24 -22.85
CA LEU A 381 1.59 -7.29 -22.51
C LEU A 381 2.54 -7.16 -23.72
N LYS A 382 2.08 -7.50 -24.93
CA LYS A 382 2.81 -7.20 -26.17
C LYS A 382 2.88 -5.69 -26.41
N ASN A 383 1.79 -4.98 -26.14
CA ASN A 383 1.73 -3.53 -26.27
C ASN A 383 2.52 -2.83 -25.15
N ASP A 384 2.55 -3.40 -23.94
CA ASP A 384 3.31 -2.86 -22.83
C ASP A 384 3.82 -3.93 -21.86
N LYS A 385 5.12 -4.22 -21.97
CA LYS A 385 5.80 -5.20 -21.11
C LYS A 385 5.96 -4.74 -19.66
N THR A 386 5.79 -3.46 -19.37
CA THR A 386 5.87 -2.95 -17.98
C THR A 386 4.73 -3.47 -17.10
N LEU A 387 3.64 -3.95 -17.73
CA LEU A 387 2.47 -4.48 -17.05
C LEU A 387 2.61 -5.92 -16.56
N VAL A 388 3.67 -6.63 -16.96
CA VAL A 388 3.83 -8.08 -16.71
C VAL A 388 3.61 -8.44 -15.24
N HIS A 389 4.17 -7.69 -14.29
CA HIS A 389 4.08 -8.02 -12.87
C HIS A 389 2.71 -7.74 -12.24
N TYR A 390 1.87 -6.92 -12.87
CA TYR A 390 0.50 -6.70 -12.41
C TYR A 390 -0.46 -7.80 -12.88
N PHE A 391 -0.19 -8.41 -14.04
CA PHE A 391 -1.00 -9.50 -14.56
C PHE A 391 -0.47 -10.87 -14.12
N TYR A 392 0.85 -11.06 -14.15
CA TYR A 392 1.53 -12.30 -13.78
C TYR A 392 2.55 -12.01 -12.68
N PRO A 393 2.12 -11.90 -11.41
CA PRO A 393 2.97 -11.43 -10.30
C PRO A 393 4.19 -12.32 -10.05
N LYS A 394 4.11 -13.62 -10.40
CA LYS A 394 5.19 -14.59 -10.22
C LYS A 394 6.05 -14.77 -11.49
N TYR A 395 5.79 -14.00 -12.55
CA TYR A 395 6.52 -14.13 -13.81
C TYR A 395 7.97 -13.66 -13.68
N THR A 396 8.89 -14.51 -14.11
CA THR A 396 10.28 -14.16 -14.40
C THR A 396 10.66 -14.76 -15.77
N PRO A 397 11.67 -14.21 -16.47
CA PRO A 397 12.16 -14.82 -17.71
C PRO A 397 12.53 -16.31 -17.57
N ALA A 398 12.99 -16.71 -16.38
CA ALA A 398 13.36 -18.10 -16.06
C ALA A 398 12.15 -19.00 -15.78
N SER A 399 11.17 -18.56 -14.99
CA SER A 399 10.03 -19.41 -14.57
C SER A 399 8.85 -19.35 -15.55
N LYS A 400 8.70 -18.23 -16.27
CA LYS A 400 7.55 -17.91 -17.12
C LYS A 400 6.20 -18.16 -16.45
N ASN A 401 6.11 -18.03 -15.13
CA ASN A 401 4.92 -18.33 -14.36
C ASN A 401 3.81 -17.31 -14.64
N SER A 402 2.77 -17.74 -15.37
CA SER A 402 1.59 -16.94 -15.74
C SER A 402 0.38 -17.15 -14.81
N HIS A 403 0.61 -17.67 -13.60
CA HIS A 403 -0.46 -17.89 -12.63
C HIS A 403 -1.02 -16.55 -12.12
N ILE A 404 -2.35 -16.50 -12.05
CA ILE A 404 -3.13 -15.40 -11.49
C ILE A 404 -3.96 -15.97 -10.35
N HIS A 405 -3.94 -15.31 -9.19
CA HIS A 405 -4.77 -15.72 -8.07
C HIS A 405 -6.26 -15.65 -8.46
N HIS A 406 -7.06 -16.61 -8.01
CA HIS A 406 -8.47 -16.71 -8.36
C HIS A 406 -9.33 -16.93 -7.13
N LEU A 407 -10.38 -16.11 -6.99
CA LEU A 407 -11.48 -16.30 -6.07
C LEU A 407 -12.66 -16.93 -6.82
N PRO A 408 -13.00 -18.19 -6.56
CA PRO A 408 -14.15 -18.85 -7.18
C PRO A 408 -15.49 -18.26 -6.73
N GLU A 409 -16.45 -18.27 -7.65
CA GLU A 409 -17.84 -17.92 -7.38
C GLU A 409 -18.51 -18.99 -6.53
N TYR A 410 -19.20 -18.53 -5.49
CA TYR A 410 -20.08 -19.36 -4.69
C TYR A 410 -21.44 -18.70 -4.59
N ALA A 411 -22.50 -19.45 -4.84
CA ALA A 411 -23.88 -19.02 -4.59
C ALA A 411 -24.08 -18.53 -3.15
N ILE A 412 -23.29 -19.07 -2.20
CA ILE A 412 -23.30 -18.67 -0.80
C ILE A 412 -22.83 -17.21 -0.60
N ILE A 413 -21.98 -16.68 -1.48
CA ILE A 413 -21.58 -15.27 -1.42
C ILE A 413 -22.78 -14.38 -1.76
N ALA A 414 -23.55 -14.75 -2.78
CA ALA A 414 -24.79 -14.05 -3.13
C ALA A 414 -25.86 -14.19 -2.03
N SER A 415 -26.06 -15.40 -1.49
CA SER A 415 -27.04 -15.63 -0.42
C SER A 415 -26.68 -14.90 0.88
N ALA A 416 -25.40 -14.86 1.23
CA ALA A 416 -24.93 -14.17 2.42
C ALA A 416 -25.14 -12.65 2.33
N ALA A 417 -25.06 -12.08 1.12
CA ALA A 417 -25.41 -10.68 0.88
C ALA A 417 -26.89 -10.41 1.19
N PHE A 418 -27.82 -11.27 0.75
CA PHE A 418 -29.24 -11.14 1.11
C PHE A 418 -29.48 -11.18 2.62
N GLU A 419 -28.69 -11.97 3.35
CA GLU A 419 -28.77 -12.07 4.80
C GLU A 419 -27.95 -10.99 5.53
N CYS A 420 -27.32 -10.06 4.80
CA CYS A 420 -26.54 -8.94 5.36
C CYS A 420 -25.39 -9.38 6.30
N VAL A 421 -24.75 -10.52 5.97
CA VAL A 421 -23.63 -11.08 6.73
C VAL A 421 -22.48 -11.42 5.79
N PRO A 422 -21.22 -11.03 6.09
CA PRO A 422 -20.06 -11.45 5.32
C PRO A 422 -20.00 -12.98 5.13
N ALA A 423 -19.82 -13.42 3.90
CA ALA A 423 -19.84 -14.84 3.53
C ALA A 423 -18.74 -15.66 4.24
N VAL A 424 -17.59 -15.03 4.54
CA VAL A 424 -16.51 -15.63 5.34
C VAL A 424 -16.94 -16.06 6.75
N TYR A 425 -18.02 -15.51 7.29
CA TYR A 425 -18.55 -15.91 8.61
C TYR A 425 -19.45 -17.14 8.54
N LYS A 426 -19.96 -17.46 7.35
CA LYS A 426 -20.95 -18.52 7.15
C LYS A 426 -20.37 -19.78 6.51
N ASN A 427 -19.32 -19.65 5.72
CA ASN A 427 -18.79 -20.77 4.95
C ASN A 427 -17.27 -20.92 5.09
N ARG A 428 -16.82 -22.13 5.44
CA ARG A 428 -15.41 -22.45 5.65
C ARG A 428 -14.58 -22.37 4.37
N SER A 429 -15.13 -22.75 3.22
CA SER A 429 -14.42 -22.63 1.94
C SER A 429 -14.21 -21.16 1.59
N VAL A 430 -15.26 -20.33 1.71
CA VAL A 430 -15.15 -18.87 1.49
C VAL A 430 -14.14 -18.25 2.45
N TYR A 431 -14.16 -18.64 3.74
CA TYR A 431 -13.14 -18.24 4.71
C TYR A 431 -11.72 -18.55 4.21
N ASN A 432 -11.47 -19.78 3.75
CA ASN A 432 -10.14 -20.20 3.30
C ASN A 432 -9.67 -19.37 2.08
N TYR A 433 -10.55 -19.16 1.08
CA TYR A 433 -10.19 -18.38 -0.10
C TYR A 433 -9.85 -16.92 0.23
N TYR A 434 -10.65 -16.27 1.07
CA TYR A 434 -10.35 -14.89 1.48
C TYR A 434 -9.16 -14.81 2.44
N GLN A 435 -8.90 -15.86 3.24
CA GLN A 435 -7.67 -15.96 4.02
C GLN A 435 -6.45 -16.07 3.12
N ASP A 436 -6.53 -16.86 2.05
CA ASP A 436 -5.43 -17.01 1.09
C ASP A 436 -5.24 -15.76 0.24
N LEU A 437 -6.32 -15.06 -0.11
CA LEU A 437 -6.25 -13.72 -0.73
C LEU A 437 -5.56 -12.72 0.21
N ALA A 438 -5.91 -12.71 1.49
CA ALA A 438 -5.27 -11.85 2.48
C ALA A 438 -3.77 -12.17 2.62
N LYS A 439 -3.36 -13.43 2.55
CA LYS A 439 -1.93 -13.84 2.50
C LYS A 439 -1.26 -13.49 1.18
N GLU A 440 -1.99 -13.51 0.07
CA GLU A 440 -1.42 -13.17 -1.24
C GLU A 440 -0.98 -11.70 -1.28
N TYR A 441 -1.77 -10.80 -0.68
CA TYR A 441 -1.54 -9.36 -0.80
C TYR A 441 -1.01 -8.69 0.48
N PHE A 442 -1.42 -9.14 1.66
CA PHE A 442 -1.30 -8.33 2.88
C PHE A 442 -0.54 -9.01 4.01
N LEU A 443 -0.76 -10.29 4.27
CA LEU A 443 -0.21 -11.00 5.43
C LEU A 443 1.12 -11.69 5.05
N GLN A 444 2.13 -11.55 5.92
CA GLN A 444 3.45 -12.18 5.78
C GLN A 444 3.62 -13.33 6.76
#